data_AF-A0A821SZ21-F1
#
_entry.id   AF-A0A821SZ21-F1
#
_cell.length_a   1.000
_cell.length_b   1.000
_cell.length_c   1.000
_cell.angle_alpha   90.00
_cell.angle_beta   90.00
_cell.angle_gamma   90.00
#
_symmetry.space_group_name_H-M   'P 1'
#
loop_
_entity.id
_entity.type
_entity.pdbx_description
1 polymer ?
#
loop_
_entity_poly.entity_id
_entity_poly.type
_entity_poly.pdbx_seq_one_letter_code
_entity_poly.pdbx_strand_id
1 'polypeptide(L)' 'MSETPARPMKFPYTLTAKIAQFPLKYYFQNQWIWRYWLAGGVVLSIPIFYKIHKLSNSPENVAQWAEKRRKEAEAHH' A
#
# COMPACT_ATOMS: atom_id res chain seq x y z
N MET A 1 21.09 -27.54 -25.71
CA MET A 1 19.95 -27.47 -24.79
C MET A 1 20.53 -27.46 -23.38
N SER A 2 20.58 -26.30 -22.73
CA SER A 2 21.11 -26.21 -21.36
C SER A 2 20.21 -27.01 -20.43
N GLU A 3 20.78 -28.04 -19.82
CA GLU A 3 20.14 -28.93 -18.86
C GLU A 3 19.47 -28.10 -17.76
N THR A 4 18.14 -28.22 -17.63
CA THR A 4 17.44 -27.56 -16.53
C THR A 4 17.93 -28.20 -15.24
N PRO A 5 18.48 -27.45 -14.28
CA PRO A 5 19.11 -28.03 -13.10
C PRO A 5 18.12 -28.95 -12.37
N ALA A 6 18.43 -30.24 -12.31
CA ALA A 6 17.54 -31.31 -11.86
C ALA A 6 17.15 -31.22 -10.38
N ARG A 7 17.81 -30.37 -9.59
CA ARG A 7 17.53 -30.19 -8.16
C ARG A 7 17.54 -28.71 -7.76
N PRO A 8 16.44 -28.20 -7.18
CA PRO A 8 16.44 -26.86 -6.61
C PRO A 8 17.43 -26.75 -5.43
N MET A 9 18.15 -25.63 -5.36
CA MET A 9 19.00 -25.25 -4.21
C MET A 9 18.24 -25.39 -2.88
N LYS A 10 18.86 -26.00 -1.87
CA LYS A 10 18.26 -26.17 -0.53
C LYS A 10 17.99 -24.83 0.18
N PHE A 11 18.88 -23.86 -0.01
CA PHE A 11 18.78 -22.53 0.59
C PHE A 11 19.01 -21.49 -0.50
N PRO A 12 17.97 -20.95 -1.13
CA PRO A 12 18.10 -19.91 -2.16
C PRO A 12 18.56 -18.59 -1.51
N TYR A 13 19.83 -18.24 -1.68
CA TYR A 13 20.38 -16.98 -1.15
C TYR A 13 20.25 -15.82 -2.16
N THR A 14 20.12 -16.12 -3.45
CA THR A 14 19.92 -15.11 -4.50
C THR A 14 18.45 -14.83 -4.72
N LEU A 15 18.12 -13.59 -5.09
CA LEU A 15 16.75 -13.16 -5.37
C LEU A 15 16.09 -14.01 -6.47
N THR A 16 16.85 -14.30 -7.53
CA THR A 16 16.38 -15.12 -8.65
C THR A 16 16.09 -16.56 -8.24
N ALA A 17 16.94 -17.18 -7.42
CA ALA A 17 16.68 -18.53 -6.90
C ALA A 17 15.47 -18.54 -5.96
N LYS A 18 15.27 -17.49 -5.15
CA LYS A 18 14.09 -17.37 -4.28
C LYS A 18 12.80 -17.30 -5.10
N ILE A 19 12.75 -16.51 -6.16
CA ILE A 19 11.56 -16.38 -7.02
C ILE A 19 11.30 -17.66 -7.81
N ALA A 20 12.35 -18.32 -8.32
CA ALA A 20 12.21 -19.57 -9.07
C ALA A 20 11.67 -20.72 -8.21
N GLN A 21 12.05 -20.77 -6.92
CA GLN A 21 11.59 -21.82 -6.00
C GLN A 21 10.30 -21.47 -5.27
N PHE A 22 10.12 -20.19 -4.92
CA PHE A 22 8.95 -19.65 -4.24
C PHE A 22 8.31 -18.59 -5.13
N PRO A 23 7.43 -19.01 -6.06
CA PRO A 23 6.76 -18.05 -6.94
C PRO A 23 5.95 -17.07 -6.10
N LEU A 24 5.81 -15.82 -6.55
CA LEU A 24 5.10 -14.77 -5.80
C LEU A 24 3.70 -15.22 -5.32
N LYS A 25 3.01 -16.03 -6.12
CA LYS A 25 1.72 -16.66 -5.77
C LYS A 25 1.78 -17.46 -4.47
N TYR A 26 2.87 -18.16 -4.19
CA TYR A 26 3.08 -18.91 -2.95
C TYR A 26 2.99 -17.99 -1.72
N TYR A 27 3.60 -16.80 -1.78
CA TYR A 27 3.52 -15.84 -0.69
C TYR A 27 2.09 -15.29 -0.53
N PHE A 28 1.42 -14.95 -1.63
CA PHE A 28 0.04 -14.45 -1.59
C PHE A 28 -0.96 -15.47 -1.02
N GLN A 29 -0.78 -16.77 -1.29
CA GLN A 29 -1.69 -17.81 -0.82
C GLN A 29 -1.42 -18.25 0.63
N ASN A 30 -0.16 -18.30 1.05
CA ASN A 30 0.23 -18.88 2.33
C ASN A 30 0.50 -17.85 3.44
N GLN A 31 0.78 -16.58 3.10
CA GLN A 31 0.96 -15.54 4.12
C GLN A 31 -0.39 -14.91 4.49
N TRP A 32 -0.73 -14.97 5.77
CA TRP A 32 -1.94 -14.36 6.33
C TRP A 32 -1.97 -12.84 6.11
N ILE A 33 -0.80 -12.19 6.06
CA ILE A 33 -0.66 -10.73 5.86
C ILE A 33 -1.43 -10.29 4.62
N TRP A 34 -1.27 -10.95 3.47
CA TRP A 34 -1.95 -10.52 2.25
C TRP A 34 -3.48 -10.65 2.33
N ARG A 35 -3.99 -11.62 3.09
CA ARG A 35 -5.43 -11.75 3.36
C ARG A 35 -5.93 -10.63 4.26
N TYR A 36 -5.28 -10.37 5.39
CA TYR A 36 -5.83 -9.44 6.38
C TYR A 36 -5.41 -7.99 6.16
N TRP A 37 -4.16 -7.72 5.81
CA TRP A 37 -3.71 -6.35 5.55
C TRP A 37 -4.21 -5.83 4.20
N LEU A 38 -4.10 -6.64 3.15
CA LEU A 38 -4.44 -6.15 1.81
C LEU A 38 -5.95 -6.18 1.58
N ALA A 39 -6.64 -7.29 1.87
CA ALA A 39 -8.09 -7.33 1.73
C ALA A 39 -8.82 -6.64 2.91
N GLY A 40 -8.39 -6.88 4.15
CA GLY A 40 -9.02 -6.29 5.34
C GLY A 40 -8.63 -4.84 5.61
N GLY A 41 -7.35 -4.50 5.48
CA GLY A 41 -6.84 -3.16 5.76
C GLY A 41 -7.06 -2.21 4.59
N VAL A 42 -6.55 -2.54 3.40
CA VAL A 42 -6.58 -1.61 2.26
C VAL A 42 -7.96 -1.58 1.60
N VAL A 43 -8.50 -2.73 1.18
CA VAL A 43 -9.75 -2.74 0.38
C VAL A 43 -10.95 -2.22 1.17
N LEU A 44 -11.11 -2.64 2.43
CA LEU A 44 -12.22 -2.19 3.27
C LEU A 44 -12.08 -0.73 3.73
N SER A 45 -10.86 -0.20 3.90
CA SER A 45 -10.67 1.19 4.32
C SER A 45 -10.73 2.20 3.19
N ILE A 46 -10.45 1.79 1.94
CA ILE A 46 -10.54 2.67 0.76
C ILE A 46 -11.83 3.50 0.69
N PRO A 47 -13.05 2.94 0.81
CA PRO A 47 -14.27 3.73 0.72
C PRO A 47 -14.42 4.73 1.88
N ILE A 48 -13.90 4.40 3.06
CA ILE A 48 -13.89 5.28 4.23
C ILE A 48 -12.97 6.46 3.97
N PHE A 49 -11.72 6.20 3.58
CA PHE A 49 -10.76 7.25 3.25
C PHE A 49 -11.19 8.08 2.05
N TYR A 50 -11.85 7.48 1.07
CA TYR A 50 -12.41 8.22 -0.07
C TYR A 50 -13.50 9.21 0.35
N LYS A 51 -14.39 8.81 1.27
CA LYS A 51 -15.39 9.73 1.82
C LYS A 51 -14.75 10.86 2.61
N ILE A 52 -13.78 10.54 3.48
CA ILE A 52 -13.03 11.56 4.23
C ILE A 52 -12.34 12.52 3.26
N HIS A 53 -11.67 12.00 2.23
CA HIS A 53 -11.01 12.80 1.21
C HIS A 53 -11.99 13.74 0.50
N LYS A 54 -13.18 13.28 0.13
CA LYS A 54 -14.21 14.14 -0.48
C LYS A 54 -14.71 15.21 0.48
N LEU A 55 -14.92 14.88 1.75
CA LEU A 55 -15.39 15.84 2.74
C LEU A 55 -14.33 16.90 3.03
N SER A 56 -13.07 16.52 3.19
CA SER A 56 -11.98 17.47 3.44
C SER A 56 -11.76 18.42 2.27
N ASN A 57 -11.99 17.97 1.03
CA ASN A 57 -11.87 18.77 -0.18
C ASN A 57 -13.20 19.40 -0.64
N SER A 58 -14.22 19.46 0.23
CA SER A 58 -15.44 20.20 -0.10
C SER A 58 -15.11 21.70 -0.24
N PRO A 59 -15.78 22.43 -1.15
CA PRO A 59 -15.49 23.84 -1.38
C PRO A 59 -15.63 24.70 -0.12
N GLU A 60 -16.57 24.35 0.76
CA GLU A 60 -16.77 24.99 2.06
C GLU A 60 -15.58 24.77 3.01
N ASN A 61 -15.06 23.55 3.10
CA ASN A 61 -13.92 23.25 3.97
C ASN A 61 -12.62 23.86 3.44
N VAL A 62 -12.45 23.89 2.12
CA VAL A 62 -11.31 24.57 1.48
C VAL A 62 -11.35 26.07 1.76
N ALA A 63 -12.53 26.70 1.62
CA ALA A 63 -12.71 28.13 1.93
C ALA A 63 -12.41 28.44 3.41
N GLN A 64 -12.96 27.65 4.33
CA GLN A 64 -12.68 27.80 5.76
C GLN A 64 -11.21 27.60 6.10
N TRP A 65 -10.53 26.65 5.44
CA TRP A 65 -9.11 26.43 5.63
C TRP A 65 -8.28 27.63 5.13
N ALA A 66 -8.62 28.18 3.96
CA ALA A 66 -7.98 29.38 3.43
C ALA A 66 -8.15 30.59 4.35
N GLU A 67 -9.34 30.79 4.92
CA GLU A 67 -9.59 31.85 5.90
C GLU A 67 -8.78 31.69 7.19
N LYS A 68 -8.68 30.47 7.73
CA LYS A 68 -7.84 30.18 8.90
C LYS A 68 -6.38 30.50 8.61
N ARG A 69 -5.87 30.08 7.44
CA ARG A 69 -4.49 30.36 7.02
C ARG A 69 -4.23 31.85 6.82
N ARG A 70 -5.21 32.61 6.32
CA ARG A 70 -5.11 34.07 6.19
C ARG A 70 -5.00 34.74 7.57
N LYS A 71 -5.87 34.35 8.52
CA LYS A 71 -5.84 34.87 9.90
C LYS A 71 -4.54 34.51 10.63
N GLU A 72 -4.04 33.29 10.43
CA GLU A 72 -2.73 32.89 10.97
C GLU A 72 -1.61 33.74 10.38
N ALA A 73 -1.57 33.93 9.06
CA ALA A 73 -0.57 34.77 8.41
C ALA A 73 -0.63 36.22 8.95
N GLU A 74 -1.82 36.81 9.06
CA GLU A 74 -2.05 38.14 9.62
C GLU A 74 -1.63 38.25 11.10
N ALA A 75 -1.80 37.20 11.91
CA ALA A 75 -1.40 37.19 13.32
C ALA A 75 0.11 36.97 13.53
N HIS A 76 0.82 36.51 12.51
CA HIS A 76 2.28 36.30 12.52
C HIS A 76 3.07 37.47 11.91
N HIS A 77 2.39 38.53 11.46
CA HIS A 77 2.97 39.82 11.06
C HIS A 77 2.81 40.87 12.17
#